data_AF-A0A935W3W5-F1
#
_entry.id   AF-A0A935W3W5-F1
#
_cell.length_a   1.000
_cell.length_b   1.000
_cell.length_c   1.000
_cell.angle_alpha   90.00
_cell.angle_beta   90.00
_cell.angle_gamma   90.00
#
_symmetry.space_group_name_H-M   'P 1'
#
loop_
_entity.id
_entity.type
_entity.pdbx_description
1 polymer ?
#
loop_
_entity_poly.entity_id
_entity_poly.type
_entity_poly.pdbx_seq_one_letter_code
_entity_poly.pdbx_strand_id
1 'polypeptide(L)' 'MKVMMVVEGDDCALLIEPEDAEGRALLAAFGVRGEFRTRLGSTRKPSDLSAAQFAASYEGAPVGLD' A
#
# COMPACT_ATOMS: atom_id res chain seq x y z
N MET A 1 8.08 -10.82 -6.18
CA MET A 1 6.84 -10.21 -5.64
C MET A 1 6.29 -9.21 -6.63
N LYS A 2 4.99 -9.21 -6.87
CA LYS A 2 4.32 -8.23 -7.73
C LYS A 2 3.32 -7.41 -6.93
N VAL A 3 3.41 -6.09 -7.03
CA VAL A 3 2.48 -5.15 -6.39
C VAL A 3 1.75 -4.39 -7.49
N MET A 4 0.43 -4.40 -7.45
CA MET A 4 -0.42 -3.74 -8.44
C MET A 4 -1.46 -2.86 -7.76
N MET A 5 -1.79 -1.75 -8.39
CA MET A 5 -3.01 -1.01 -8.09
C MET A 5 -4.10 -1.48 -9.04
N VAL A 6 -5.20 -1.99 -8.49
CA VAL A 6 -6.38 -2.41 -9.24
C VAL A 6 -7.43 -1.32 -9.11
N VAL A 7 -7.90 -0.80 -10.24
CA VAL A 7 -8.94 0.24 -10.32
C VAL A 7 -10.22 -0.40 -10.85
N GLU A 8 -11.29 -0.36 -10.06
CA GLU A 8 -12.62 -0.86 -10.42
C GLU A 8 -13.64 0.28 -10.23
N GLY A 9 -13.91 1.03 -11.31
CA GLY A 9 -14.73 2.24 -11.23
C GLY A 9 -14.00 3.37 -10.50
N ASP A 10 -14.66 3.97 -9.50
CA ASP A 10 -14.07 5.01 -8.63
C ASP A 10 -13.29 4.42 -7.44
N ASP A 11 -13.27 3.09 -7.28
CA ASP A 11 -12.56 2.41 -6.21
C ASP A 11 -11.17 1.96 -6.65
N CYS A 12 -10.19 2.16 -5.76
CA CYS A 12 -8.83 1.65 -5.92
C CYS A 12 -8.54 0.59 -4.86
N ALA A 13 -7.79 -0.45 -5.24
CA ALA A 13 -7.29 -1.47 -4.32
C ALA A 13 -5.80 -1.72 -4.57
N LEU A 14 -5.05 -1.96 -3.50
CA LEU A 14 -3.69 -2.49 -3.59
C LEU A 14 -3.78 -4.02 -3.57
N LEU A 15 -3.13 -4.65 -4.54
CA LEU A 15 -3.01 -6.10 -4.66
C LEU A 15 -1.51 -6.48 -4.62
N ILE A 16 -1.17 -7.43 -3.76
CA ILE A 16 0.18 -8.00 -3.67
C ILE A 16 0.09 -9.49 -3.97
N GLU A 17 0.72 -9.90 -5.06
CA GLU A 17 0.79 -11.28 -5.53
C GLU A 17 2.18 -11.85 -5.25
N PRO A 18 2.28 -12.93 -4.44
CA PRO A 18 3.56 -13.60 -4.22
C PRO A 18 3.90 -14.54 -5.38
N GLU A 19 4.98 -14.23 -6.09
CA GLU A 19 5.43 -14.99 -7.27
C GLU A 19 6.10 -16.33 -6.88
N ASP A 20 6.65 -16.42 -5.67
CA ASP A 20 7.45 -17.55 -5.21
C ASP A 20 7.16 -17.92 -3.74
N ALA A 21 7.90 -18.93 -3.25
CA ALA A 21 7.74 -19.44 -1.88
C ALA A 21 8.19 -18.43 -0.82
N GLU A 22 9.19 -17.60 -1.13
CA GLU A 22 9.69 -16.57 -0.24
C GLU A 22 8.63 -15.49 -0.01
N GLY A 23 8.01 -14.99 -1.08
CA GLY A 23 6.91 -14.04 -1.01
C GLY A 23 5.70 -14.57 -0.23
N ARG A 24 5.35 -15.85 -0.41
CA ARG A 24 4.28 -16.50 0.37
C ARG A 24 4.63 -16.59 1.85
N ALA A 25 5.87 -16.93 2.19
CA ALA A 25 6.33 -17.03 3.57
C ALA A 25 6.31 -15.65 4.25
N LEU A 26 6.70 -14.60 3.54
CA LEU A 26 6.63 -13.22 4.02
C LEU A 26 5.19 -12.83 4.35
N LEU A 27 4.25 -13.01 3.41
CA LEU A 27 2.84 -12.69 3.64
C LEU A 27 2.24 -13.52 4.80
N ALA A 28 2.61 -14.79 4.90
CA ALA A 28 2.19 -15.66 6.01
C ALA A 28 2.69 -15.19 7.38
N ALA A 29 3.88 -14.58 7.47
CA ALA A 29 4.40 -13.99 8.71
C ALA A 29 3.52 -12.83 9.23
N PHE A 30 2.80 -12.16 8.33
CA PHE A 30 1.81 -11.13 8.64
C PHE A 30 0.37 -11.68 8.72
N GLY A 31 0.21 -13.02 8.75
CA GLY A 31 -1.10 -13.69 8.85
C GLY A 31 -1.91 -13.71 7.55
N VAL A 32 -1.34 -13.28 6.43
CA VAL A 32 -2.01 -13.29 5.12
C VAL A 32 -1.80 -14.65 4.44
N ARG A 33 -2.89 -15.30 4.04
CA ARG A 33 -2.84 -16.55 3.28
C ARG A 33 -3.04 -16.29 1.80
N GLY A 34 -1.98 -16.38 1.02
CA GLY A 34 -2.02 -16.15 -0.43
C GLY A 34 -1.79 -14.69 -0.79
N GLU A 35 -2.64 -14.14 -1.64
CA GLU A 35 -2.55 -12.75 -2.10
C GLU A 35 -3.09 -11.78 -1.06
N PHE A 36 -2.48 -10.60 -0.94
CA PHE A 36 -3.00 -9.52 -0.11
C PHE A 36 -3.77 -8.54 -0.98
N ARG A 37 -5.06 -8.31 -0.68
CA ARG A 37 -5.87 -7.27 -1.31
C ARG A 37 -6.46 -6.35 -0.26
N THR A 38 -6.20 -5.05 -0.38
CA THR A 38 -6.84 -4.03 0.48
C THR A 38 -7.41 -2.91 -0.37
N ARG A 39 -8.62 -2.45 -0.04
CA ARG A 39 -9.19 -1.26 -0.68
C ARG A 39 -8.44 -0.05 -0.16
N LEU A 40 -7.92 0.76 -1.08
CA LEU A 40 -7.49 2.10 -0.76
C LEU A 40 -8.78 2.86 -0.53
N GLY A 41 -9.06 3.20 0.73
CA GLY A 41 -10.24 4.00 1.03
C GLY A 41 -10.24 5.22 0.11
N SER A 42 -11.41 5.55 -0.46
CA SER A 42 -11.72 6.92 -0.89
C SER A 42 -11.11 7.83 0.17
N THR A 43 -10.34 8.83 -0.25
CA THR A 43 -9.81 9.88 0.63
C THR A 43 -10.99 10.61 1.27
N ARG A 44 -11.67 9.96 2.21
CA ARG A 44 -12.75 10.51 3.01
C ARG A 44 -12.08 11.32 4.10
N LYS A 45 -11.44 12.40 3.65
CA LYS A 45 -10.45 13.24 4.33
C LYS A 45 -9.30 12.42 4.94
N PRO A 46 -8.02 12.77 4.69
CA PRO A 46 -7.00 12.34 5.64
C PRO A 46 -7.48 12.78 7.03
N SER A 47 -7.57 11.84 7.95
CA SER A 47 -8.03 12.05 9.32
C SER A 47 -7.16 13.10 10.00
N ASP A 48 -7.48 14.39 9.87
CA ASP A 48 -6.83 15.55 10.54
C ASP A 48 -5.30 15.54 10.66
N LEU A 49 -4.59 14.77 9.83
CA LEU A 49 -3.13 14.72 9.84
C LEU A 49 -2.64 15.87 8.98
N SER A 50 -1.97 16.82 9.61
CA SER A 50 -1.27 17.89 8.92
C SER A 50 -0.20 17.32 7.98
N ALA A 51 0.13 18.04 6.91
CA ALA A 51 1.21 17.67 5.99
C ALA A 51 2.55 17.41 6.72
N ALA A 52 2.77 18.11 7.85
CA ALA A 52 3.94 17.91 8.71
C ALA A 52 3.97 16.52 9.39
N GLN A 53 2.82 16.00 9.83
CA GLN A 53 2.73 14.67 10.43
C GLN A 53 2.89 13.55 9.41
N PHE A 54 2.39 13.77 8.19
CA PHE A 54 2.65 12.88 7.06
C PHE A 54 4.13 12.86 6.69
N ALA A 55 4.77 14.03 6.58
CA ALA A 55 6.19 14.13 6.26
C ALA A 55 7.09 13.53 7.36
N ALA A 56 6.72 13.66 8.63
CA ALA A 56 7.47 13.08 9.75
C ALA A 56 7.46 11.54 9.76
N SER A 57 6.48 10.90 9.12
CA SER A 57 6.40 9.43 8.99
C SER A 57 7.15 8.90 7.77
N TYR A 58 7.65 9.79 6.90
CA TYR A 58 8.39 9.45 5.70
C TYR A 58 9.90 9.55 5.98
N GLU A 59 10.58 8.41 6.05
CA GLU A 59 12.04 8.34 6.32
C GLU A 59 12.92 8.65 5.08
N GLY A 60 12.31 8.93 3.93
CA GLY A 60 13.03 9.27 2.70
C GLY A 60 13.25 10.78 2.51
N ALA A 61 14.24 11.17 1.72
CA ALA A 61 14.30 12.53 1.18
C ALA A 61 13.22 12.68 0.09
N PRO A 62 12.33 13.69 0.13
CA PRO A 62 11.39 13.94 -0.95
C PRO A 62 12.20 14.33 -2.20
N VAL A 63 12.03 13.57 -3.29
CA VAL A 63 12.57 13.92 -4.59
C VAL A 63 11.80 15.13 -5.11
N GLY A 64 12.52 16.23 -5.39
CA GLY A 64 11.95 17.37 -6.11
C GLY A 64 11.57 16.91 -7.52
N LEU A 65 10.35 17.23 -7.95
CA LEU A 65 9.95 17.11 -9.34
C LEU A 65 10.36 18.41 -10.04
N ASP A 66 11.26 18.32 -11.01
CA ASP A 66 11.60 19.40 -11.95
C ASP A 66 10.43 19.72 -12.90
#